data_AF-A0A7S2QPK1-F1
#
_entry.id   AF-A0A7S2QPK1-F1
#
_cell.length_a   1.000
_cell.length_b   1.000
_cell.length_c   1.000
_cell.angle_alpha   90.00
_cell.angle_beta   90.00
_cell.angle_gamma   90.00
#
_symmetry.space_group_name_H-M   'P 1'
#
loop_
_entity.id
_entity.type
_entity.pdbx_description
1 polymer ?
#
loop_
_entity_poly.entity_id
_entity_poly.type
_entity_poly.pdbx_seq_one_letter_code
_entity_poly.pdbx_strand_id
1 'polypeptide(L)'
;MARFLSLCAKDSNVAPVPFMLSSDSWPVIEAGLRSVQGKCIVNAASLVQGEHELLCLAKACQRYGAALVVMAVESMEEDWVGVGNKVSIAKRCYRLLRSKLDFPAEDIIFDCGLAPVGGPWAHPGAAADVLGAIEEIRRECPGVSLAAGLGNLSVACRGLEGVRTAMHSVFLRHAVPKGLNLAIADPGRLPRHSDLEPATLQACEDLLLDPSGDHSQKFEEFVTFLRGHVAERGPVAGVGAQVAVPEQALPLALAPVRKRPSPSARRYLETLVQTTGTTNASLFTTFGSKAHAADTFHRLTHAAHLKRSVLFSSISAYMGQGGSGPVPGASSFLDNVALWERHQGLNGMVISVQWGAIGEIGLRRAIYGDRDVFAQFDLGQKLIGPADTQKLQRELMSGSTVPEFIGLAYLDASWQNQLGGYTTGAGAGAQVRSTFADN
;
A
#
# COMPACT_ATOMS: atom_id res chain seq x y z
N MET A 1 -6.30 -11.14 -11.39
CA MET A 1 -7.76 -11.05 -11.23
C MET A 1 -8.47 -12.31 -11.73
N ALA A 2 -8.48 -12.59 -13.04
CA ALA A 2 -9.16 -13.75 -13.65
C ALA A 2 -8.99 -15.08 -12.89
N ARG A 3 -7.74 -15.51 -12.64
CA ARG A 3 -7.44 -16.76 -11.92
C ARG A 3 -8.12 -16.84 -10.55
N PHE A 4 -8.09 -15.76 -9.77
CA PHE A 4 -8.69 -15.74 -8.43
C PHE A 4 -10.22 -15.87 -8.51
N LEU A 5 -10.85 -15.06 -9.37
CA LEU A 5 -12.29 -15.08 -9.58
C LEU A 5 -12.78 -16.43 -10.12
N SER A 6 -12.05 -17.08 -11.02
CA SER A 6 -12.39 -18.42 -11.51
C SER A 6 -12.26 -19.51 -10.43
N LEU A 7 -11.44 -19.30 -9.40
CA LEU A 7 -11.39 -20.20 -8.23
C LEU A 7 -12.59 -19.91 -7.32
N CYS A 8 -12.86 -18.64 -7.01
CA CYS A 8 -14.01 -18.24 -6.19
C CYS A 8 -15.35 -18.67 -6.80
N ALA A 9 -15.49 -18.58 -8.12
CA ALA A 9 -16.69 -19.01 -8.84
C ALA A 9 -16.97 -20.52 -8.73
N LYS A 10 -15.95 -21.32 -8.41
CA LYS A 10 -16.07 -22.77 -8.22
C LYS A 10 -16.32 -23.16 -6.77
N ASP A 11 -16.16 -22.23 -5.83
CA ASP A 11 -16.41 -22.45 -4.42
C ASP A 11 -17.85 -22.05 -4.09
N SER A 12 -18.67 -23.03 -3.71
CA SER A 12 -20.09 -22.81 -3.38
C SER A 12 -20.31 -21.91 -2.17
N ASN A 13 -19.30 -21.71 -1.31
CA ASN A 13 -19.39 -20.80 -0.17
C ASN A 13 -19.12 -19.34 -0.56
N VAL A 14 -18.45 -19.11 -1.70
CA VAL A 14 -18.04 -17.77 -2.16
C VAL A 14 -18.87 -17.30 -3.36
N ALA A 15 -19.16 -18.20 -4.31
CA ALA A 15 -19.92 -17.88 -5.52
C ALA A 15 -21.30 -17.21 -5.31
N PRO A 16 -22.04 -17.42 -4.20
CA PRO A 16 -23.33 -16.77 -3.98
C PRO A 16 -23.28 -15.24 -3.79
N VAL A 17 -22.13 -14.66 -3.43
CA VAL A 17 -21.99 -13.21 -3.24
C VAL A 17 -21.38 -12.54 -4.48
N PRO A 18 -21.82 -11.30 -4.83
CA PRO A 18 -21.26 -10.59 -5.98
C PRO A 18 -19.81 -10.16 -5.73
N PHE A 19 -19.01 -10.13 -6.80
CA PHE A 19 -17.63 -9.67 -6.75
C PHE A 19 -17.52 -8.18 -7.10
N MET A 20 -16.81 -7.43 -6.25
CA MET A 20 -16.32 -6.09 -6.59
C MET A 20 -14.93 -6.19 -7.20
N LEU A 21 -14.80 -5.82 -8.47
CA LEU A 21 -13.56 -5.87 -9.24
C LEU A 21 -12.84 -4.52 -9.11
N SER A 22 -11.74 -4.50 -8.37
CA SER A 22 -10.98 -3.27 -8.11
C SER A 22 -9.64 -3.25 -8.85
N SER A 23 -9.45 -2.27 -9.74
CA SER A 23 -8.23 -2.03 -10.52
C SER A 23 -8.31 -0.70 -11.27
N ASP A 24 -7.18 -0.04 -11.48
CA ASP A 24 -7.01 1.12 -12.37
C ASP A 24 -6.91 0.70 -13.86
N SER A 25 -6.52 -0.54 -14.12
CA SER A 25 -6.37 -1.11 -15.46
C SER A 25 -7.66 -1.75 -16.00
N TRP A 26 -8.23 -1.20 -17.08
CA TRP A 26 -9.38 -1.80 -17.77
C TRP A 26 -9.16 -3.25 -18.22
N PRO A 27 -8.03 -3.63 -18.86
CA PRO A 27 -7.78 -5.03 -19.23
C PRO A 27 -7.88 -6.01 -18.06
N VAL A 28 -7.50 -5.58 -16.85
CA VAL A 28 -7.60 -6.39 -15.63
C VAL A 28 -9.06 -6.55 -15.20
N ILE A 29 -9.82 -5.45 -15.19
CA ILE A 29 -11.27 -5.47 -14.92
C ILE A 29 -12.01 -6.35 -15.92
N GLU A 30 -11.75 -6.18 -17.21
CA GLU A 30 -12.39 -6.93 -18.29
C GLU A 30 -12.08 -8.43 -18.20
N ALA A 31 -10.83 -8.79 -17.92
CA ALA A 31 -10.46 -10.18 -17.66
C ALA A 31 -11.24 -10.74 -16.46
N GLY A 32 -11.49 -9.92 -15.43
CA GLY A 32 -12.34 -10.30 -14.30
C GLY A 32 -13.80 -10.52 -14.69
N LEU A 33 -14.41 -9.56 -15.39
CA LEU A 33 -15.80 -9.64 -15.86
C LEU A 33 -16.06 -10.88 -16.72
N ARG A 34 -15.09 -11.28 -17.55
CA ARG A 34 -15.17 -12.50 -18.37
C ARG A 34 -15.04 -13.80 -17.57
N SER A 35 -14.53 -13.74 -16.35
CA SER A 35 -14.14 -14.92 -15.55
C SER A 35 -15.20 -15.38 -14.56
N VAL A 36 -16.25 -14.59 -14.33
CA VAL A 36 -17.32 -14.88 -13.36
C VAL A 36 -18.68 -14.74 -14.00
N GLN A 37 -19.61 -15.59 -13.57
CA GLN A 37 -21.02 -15.50 -13.94
C GLN A 37 -21.76 -14.64 -12.91
N GLY A 38 -22.77 -13.90 -13.36
CA GLY A 38 -23.56 -13.02 -12.50
C GLY A 38 -23.09 -11.57 -12.51
N LYS A 39 -23.78 -10.73 -11.74
CA LYS A 39 -23.57 -9.29 -11.71
C LYS A 39 -22.36 -8.93 -10.85
N CYS A 40 -21.38 -8.29 -11.45
CA CYS A 40 -20.22 -7.74 -10.76
C CYS A 40 -20.38 -6.25 -10.50
N ILE A 41 -19.56 -5.73 -9.59
CA ILE A 41 -19.39 -4.30 -9.35
C ILE A 41 -17.99 -3.90 -9.81
N VAL A 42 -17.85 -2.90 -10.67
CA VAL A 42 -16.53 -2.38 -11.09
C VAL A 42 -16.14 -1.20 -10.20
N ASN A 43 -14.93 -1.22 -9.64
CA ASN A 43 -14.39 -0.19 -8.75
C ASN A 43 -13.03 0.32 -9.28
N ALA A 44 -12.93 1.53 -9.84
CA ALA A 44 -13.97 2.55 -10.04
C ALA A 44 -13.71 3.37 -11.31
N ALA A 45 -14.69 4.21 -11.67
CA ALA A 45 -14.56 5.30 -12.62
C ALA A 45 -14.50 6.66 -11.89
N SER A 46 -14.00 7.69 -12.57
CA SER A 46 -14.02 9.08 -12.09
C SER A 46 -14.01 10.05 -13.28
N LEU A 47 -14.04 11.36 -13.00
CA LEU A 47 -13.85 12.39 -14.03
C LEU A 47 -12.39 12.82 -14.18
N VAL A 48 -11.45 12.25 -13.40
CA VAL A 48 -10.02 12.62 -13.44
C VAL A 48 -9.42 12.46 -14.84
N GLN A 49 -9.83 11.42 -15.57
CA GLN A 49 -9.36 11.19 -16.95
C GLN A 49 -10.25 11.87 -18.01
N GLY A 50 -11.35 12.50 -17.61
CA GLY A 50 -12.32 13.14 -18.50
C GLY A 50 -13.64 12.39 -18.67
N GLU A 51 -14.62 13.07 -19.28
CA GLU A 51 -15.97 12.52 -19.50
C GLU A 51 -15.97 11.34 -20.49
N HIS A 52 -15.11 11.39 -21.49
CA HIS A 52 -15.04 10.35 -22.53
C HIS A 52 -14.68 8.99 -21.92
N GLU A 53 -13.66 8.97 -21.06
CA GLU A 53 -13.17 7.78 -20.37
C GLU A 53 -14.23 7.21 -19.42
N LEU A 54 -14.93 8.08 -18.66
CA LEU A 54 -16.06 7.69 -17.83
C LEU A 54 -17.15 6.98 -18.66
N LEU A 55 -17.56 7.59 -19.79
CA LEU A 55 -18.62 7.05 -20.64
C LEU A 55 -18.19 5.75 -21.35
N CYS A 56 -16.93 5.64 -21.78
CA CYS A 56 -16.38 4.42 -22.36
C CYS A 56 -16.41 3.26 -21.35
N LEU A 57 -15.93 3.50 -20.12
CA LEU A 57 -15.93 2.50 -19.06
C LEU A 57 -17.35 2.10 -18.65
N ALA A 58 -18.26 3.08 -18.47
CA ALA A 58 -19.65 2.82 -18.14
C ALA A 58 -20.37 2.03 -19.24
N LYS A 59 -20.19 2.39 -20.51
CA LYS A 59 -20.76 1.64 -21.64
C LYS A 59 -20.23 0.21 -21.69
N ALA A 60 -18.95 -0.01 -21.34
CA ALA A 60 -18.40 -1.34 -21.22
C ALA A 60 -19.04 -2.13 -20.06
N CYS A 61 -19.19 -1.51 -18.88
CA CYS A 61 -19.88 -2.12 -17.74
C CYS A 61 -21.33 -2.50 -18.09
N GLN A 62 -22.06 -1.61 -18.77
CA GLN A 62 -23.44 -1.86 -19.23
C GLN A 62 -23.52 -3.08 -20.16
N ARG A 63 -22.56 -3.25 -21.09
CA ARG A 63 -22.49 -4.43 -21.97
C ARG A 63 -22.27 -5.74 -21.20
N TYR A 64 -21.53 -5.70 -20.10
CA TYR A 64 -21.31 -6.84 -19.22
C TYR A 64 -22.41 -7.00 -18.15
N GLY A 65 -23.38 -6.08 -18.07
CA GLY A 65 -24.40 -6.06 -17.02
C GLY A 65 -23.85 -5.79 -15.62
N ALA A 66 -22.70 -5.10 -15.52
CA ALA A 66 -22.04 -4.79 -14.25
C ALA A 66 -22.45 -3.42 -13.70
N ALA A 67 -22.55 -3.33 -12.37
CA ALA A 67 -22.67 -2.05 -11.66
C ALA A 67 -21.31 -1.32 -11.63
N LEU A 68 -21.34 0.00 -11.45
CA LEU A 68 -20.15 0.84 -11.49
C LEU A 68 -20.06 1.74 -10.26
N VAL A 69 -18.94 1.65 -9.56
CA VAL A 69 -18.53 2.64 -8.56
C VAL A 69 -17.97 3.87 -9.30
N VAL A 70 -18.51 5.04 -8.99
CA VAL A 70 -18.07 6.32 -9.52
C VAL A 70 -17.57 7.17 -8.36
N MET A 71 -16.29 7.49 -8.37
CA MET A 71 -15.70 8.40 -7.39
C MET A 71 -16.12 9.83 -7.71
N ALA A 72 -16.58 10.57 -6.69
CA ALA A 72 -16.91 11.99 -6.78
C ALA A 72 -15.64 12.87 -6.78
N VAL A 73 -14.74 12.60 -7.73
CA VAL A 73 -13.44 13.26 -7.90
C VAL A 73 -13.26 13.61 -9.38
N GLU A 74 -12.78 14.83 -9.65
CA GLU A 74 -12.53 15.31 -11.01
C GLU A 74 -11.09 15.77 -11.27
N SER A 75 -10.26 15.89 -10.23
CA SER A 75 -8.84 16.19 -10.35
C SER A 75 -8.04 15.48 -9.25
N MET A 76 -6.72 15.38 -9.45
CA MET A 76 -5.79 14.90 -8.42
C MET A 76 -5.43 15.99 -7.39
N GLU A 77 -5.89 17.22 -7.61
CA GLU A 77 -5.70 18.36 -6.70
C GLU A 77 -6.84 18.33 -5.65
N GLU A 78 -6.59 18.80 -4.42
CA GLU A 78 -7.52 18.61 -3.29
C GLU A 78 -8.76 19.55 -3.31
N ASP A 79 -8.96 20.34 -4.37
CA ASP A 79 -10.02 21.34 -4.46
C ASP A 79 -11.45 20.74 -4.46
N TRP A 80 -11.61 19.44 -4.66
CA TRP A 80 -12.91 18.73 -4.63
C TRP A 80 -13.37 18.30 -3.24
N VAL A 81 -12.59 18.55 -2.19
CA VAL A 81 -12.81 17.94 -0.85
C VAL A 81 -14.07 18.44 -0.14
N GLY A 82 -14.59 19.63 -0.45
CA GLY A 82 -15.80 20.15 0.19
C GLY A 82 -17.11 19.49 -0.26
N VAL A 83 -18.14 19.51 0.61
CA VAL A 83 -19.48 18.95 0.36
C VAL A 83 -20.04 19.35 -1.01
N GLY A 84 -20.08 20.66 -1.29
CA GLY A 84 -20.69 21.18 -2.52
C GLY A 84 -20.01 20.68 -3.80
N ASN A 85 -18.68 20.52 -3.76
CA ASN A 85 -17.92 20.01 -4.90
C ASN A 85 -18.19 18.52 -5.12
N LYS A 86 -18.16 17.69 -4.06
CA LYS A 86 -18.53 16.27 -4.14
C LYS A 86 -19.93 16.07 -4.73
N VAL A 87 -20.91 16.85 -4.24
CA VAL A 87 -22.31 16.78 -4.71
C VAL A 87 -22.43 17.23 -6.17
N SER A 88 -21.76 18.32 -6.55
CA SER A 88 -21.74 18.83 -7.93
C SER A 88 -21.16 17.80 -8.90
N ILE A 89 -20.02 17.20 -8.55
CA ILE A 89 -19.36 16.15 -9.35
C ILE A 89 -20.26 14.92 -9.48
N ALA A 90 -20.84 14.43 -8.37
CA ALA A 90 -21.77 13.31 -8.41
C ALA A 90 -22.99 13.58 -9.29
N LYS A 91 -23.61 14.77 -9.19
CA LYS A 91 -24.73 15.20 -10.06
C LYS A 91 -24.33 15.29 -11.52
N ARG A 92 -23.10 15.72 -11.82
CA ARG A 92 -22.57 15.74 -13.19
C ARG A 92 -22.41 14.31 -13.73
N CYS A 93 -21.75 13.42 -12.99
CA CYS A 93 -21.61 12.01 -13.35
C CYS A 93 -22.97 11.34 -13.55
N TYR A 94 -23.91 11.54 -12.62
CA TYR A 94 -25.27 10.99 -12.72
C TYR A 94 -25.97 11.43 -14.01
N ARG A 95 -25.95 12.74 -14.31
CA ARG A 95 -26.53 13.27 -15.56
C ARG A 95 -25.85 12.71 -16.80
N LEU A 96 -24.52 12.61 -16.82
CA LEU A 96 -23.78 12.04 -17.95
C LEU A 96 -24.18 10.59 -18.20
N LEU A 97 -24.16 9.76 -17.15
CA LEU A 97 -24.49 8.33 -17.23
C LEU A 97 -25.95 8.10 -17.63
N ARG A 98 -26.90 8.83 -17.03
CA ARG A 98 -28.33 8.70 -17.37
C ARG A 98 -28.64 9.25 -18.76
N SER A 99 -28.18 10.45 -19.11
CA SER A 99 -28.58 11.10 -20.38
C SER A 99 -27.87 10.53 -21.62
N LYS A 100 -26.61 10.09 -21.49
CA LYS A 100 -25.82 9.63 -22.64
C LYS A 100 -25.90 8.12 -22.89
N LEU A 101 -26.15 7.33 -21.83
CA LEU A 101 -26.13 5.87 -21.91
C LEU A 101 -27.41 5.20 -21.41
N ASP A 102 -28.34 5.97 -20.82
CA ASP A 102 -29.46 5.42 -20.03
C ASP A 102 -28.98 4.36 -19.03
N PHE A 103 -27.81 4.60 -18.41
CA PHE A 103 -27.19 3.66 -17.49
C PHE A 103 -28.08 3.49 -16.24
N PRO A 104 -28.50 2.27 -15.83
CA PRO A 104 -29.46 2.09 -14.74
C PRO A 104 -29.01 2.78 -13.45
N ALA A 105 -29.91 3.54 -12.81
CA ALA A 105 -29.54 4.33 -11.63
C ALA A 105 -29.15 3.44 -10.44
N GLU A 106 -29.85 2.31 -10.28
CA GLU A 106 -29.58 1.25 -9.31
C GLU A 106 -28.20 0.62 -9.43
N ASP A 107 -27.55 0.77 -10.59
CA ASP A 107 -26.22 0.26 -10.89
C ASP A 107 -25.12 1.30 -10.75
N ILE A 108 -25.48 2.54 -10.40
CA ILE A 108 -24.53 3.60 -10.08
C ILE A 108 -24.30 3.58 -8.58
N ILE A 109 -23.05 3.42 -8.16
CA ILE A 109 -22.62 3.50 -6.76
C ILE A 109 -21.68 4.69 -6.63
N PHE A 110 -22.06 5.75 -5.92
CA PHE A 110 -21.13 6.86 -5.67
C PHE A 110 -20.24 6.59 -4.47
N ASP A 111 -18.94 6.79 -4.65
CA ASP A 111 -17.96 6.92 -3.55
C ASP A 111 -17.60 8.41 -3.38
N CYS A 112 -17.90 8.95 -2.20
CA CYS A 112 -17.70 10.37 -1.91
C CYS A 112 -16.25 10.74 -1.54
N GLY A 113 -15.32 9.77 -1.61
CA GLY A 113 -13.89 10.00 -1.40
C GLY A 113 -13.57 10.30 0.06
N LEU A 114 -13.73 9.29 0.92
CA LEU A 114 -13.39 9.38 2.34
C LEU A 114 -11.87 9.49 2.51
N ALA A 115 -11.41 10.66 2.98
CA ALA A 115 -10.01 10.96 3.19
C ALA A 115 -9.52 10.54 4.60
N PRO A 116 -8.21 10.38 4.81
CA PRO A 116 -7.64 10.17 6.14
C PRO A 116 -7.95 11.34 7.09
N VAL A 117 -8.30 11.03 8.34
CA VAL A 117 -8.57 12.07 9.37
C VAL A 117 -7.35 12.41 10.24
N GLY A 118 -6.19 11.83 9.94
CA GLY A 118 -4.95 12.11 10.66
C GLY A 118 -3.73 12.13 9.75
N GLY A 119 -2.65 12.71 10.26
CA GLY A 119 -1.40 12.91 9.52
C GLY A 119 -1.39 14.18 8.66
N PRO A 120 -0.29 14.43 7.92
CA PRO A 120 -0.04 15.69 7.22
C PRO A 120 -0.97 15.95 6.02
N TRP A 121 -1.84 15.00 5.68
CA TRP A 121 -2.83 15.08 4.61
C TRP A 121 -4.26 15.13 5.16
N ALA A 122 -4.43 15.30 6.47
CA ALA A 122 -5.73 15.39 7.10
C ALA A 122 -6.38 16.74 6.82
N HIS A 123 -7.58 16.72 6.27
CA HIS A 123 -8.40 17.92 6.11
C HIS A 123 -9.40 17.99 7.28
N PRO A 124 -9.42 19.11 8.05
CA PRO A 124 -10.41 19.31 9.10
C PRO A 124 -11.83 19.13 8.57
N GLY A 125 -12.66 18.34 9.25
CA GLY A 125 -14.03 18.10 8.80
C GLY A 125 -14.19 17.15 7.60
N ALA A 126 -13.13 16.49 7.10
CA ALA A 126 -13.23 15.59 5.95
C ALA A 126 -14.31 14.49 6.10
N ALA A 127 -14.45 13.91 7.29
CA ALA A 127 -15.49 12.92 7.56
C ALA A 127 -16.89 13.56 7.59
N ALA A 128 -17.04 14.73 8.22
CA ALA A 128 -18.29 15.50 8.23
C ALA A 128 -18.72 15.92 6.81
N ASP A 129 -17.78 16.32 5.96
CA ASP A 129 -18.04 16.68 4.57
C ASP A 129 -18.57 15.49 3.76
N VAL A 130 -18.00 14.30 3.97
CA VAL A 130 -18.51 13.09 3.35
C VAL A 130 -19.91 12.75 3.85
N LEU A 131 -20.19 12.92 5.15
CA LEU A 131 -21.54 12.72 5.69
C LEU A 131 -22.55 13.68 5.05
N GLY A 132 -22.20 14.96 4.91
CA GLY A 132 -23.03 15.95 4.22
C GLY A 132 -23.27 15.59 2.74
N ALA A 133 -22.22 15.18 2.04
CA ALA A 133 -22.31 14.79 0.64
C ALA A 133 -23.19 13.55 0.43
N ILE A 134 -23.10 12.54 1.31
CA ILE A 134 -23.96 11.35 1.26
C ILE A 134 -25.44 11.74 1.32
N GLU A 135 -25.81 12.61 2.27
CA GLU A 135 -27.20 13.05 2.46
C GLU A 135 -27.73 13.82 1.26
N GLU A 136 -26.94 14.74 0.70
CA GLU A 136 -27.32 15.52 -0.46
C GLU A 136 -27.38 14.66 -1.74
N ILE A 137 -26.40 13.80 -2.00
CA ILE A 137 -26.38 12.93 -3.19
C ILE A 137 -27.56 11.97 -3.14
N ARG A 138 -27.90 11.43 -1.96
CA ARG A 138 -29.07 10.56 -1.77
C ARG A 138 -30.37 11.24 -2.23
N ARG A 139 -30.51 12.55 -2.00
CA ARG A 139 -31.67 13.35 -2.42
C ARG A 139 -31.64 13.70 -3.90
N GLU A 140 -30.47 14.11 -4.40
CA GLU A 140 -30.31 14.70 -5.74
C GLU A 140 -30.15 13.65 -6.85
N CYS A 141 -29.67 12.45 -6.52
CA CYS A 141 -29.43 11.35 -7.46
C CYS A 141 -30.29 10.14 -7.07
N PRO A 142 -31.60 10.13 -7.35
CA PRO A 142 -32.49 9.05 -6.94
C PRO A 142 -32.11 7.71 -7.60
N GLY A 143 -32.28 6.63 -6.86
CA GLY A 143 -32.01 5.26 -7.34
C GLY A 143 -30.57 4.79 -7.18
N VAL A 144 -29.59 5.68 -6.96
CA VAL A 144 -28.18 5.30 -6.81
C VAL A 144 -27.90 4.62 -5.46
N SER A 145 -26.77 3.94 -5.36
CA SER A 145 -26.18 3.51 -4.09
C SER A 145 -25.01 4.41 -3.68
N LEU A 146 -24.66 4.39 -2.40
CA LEU A 146 -23.59 5.19 -1.81
C LEU A 146 -22.64 4.25 -1.06
N ALA A 147 -21.36 4.35 -1.39
CA ALA A 147 -20.29 3.54 -0.81
C ALA A 147 -19.25 4.40 -0.08
N ALA A 148 -18.60 3.81 0.92
CA ALA A 148 -17.46 4.40 1.60
C ALA A 148 -16.36 3.35 1.88
N GLY A 149 -15.11 3.69 1.54
CA GLY A 149 -13.93 2.92 1.92
C GLY A 149 -13.46 3.26 3.33
N LEU A 150 -13.91 2.53 4.35
CA LEU A 150 -13.64 2.86 5.76
C LEU A 150 -12.15 2.78 6.11
N GLY A 151 -11.39 1.93 5.40
CA GLY A 151 -9.94 1.81 5.58
C GLY A 151 -9.20 3.14 5.42
N ASN A 152 -9.65 4.00 4.50
CA ASN A 152 -9.02 5.29 4.17
C ASN A 152 -9.08 6.28 5.35
N LEU A 153 -10.23 6.32 6.05
CA LEU A 153 -10.44 7.17 7.23
C LEU A 153 -9.32 6.99 8.26
N SER A 154 -8.97 5.73 8.51
CA SER A 154 -8.16 5.29 9.63
C SER A 154 -6.67 5.06 9.29
N VAL A 155 -6.19 5.54 8.14
CA VAL A 155 -4.82 5.26 7.65
C VAL A 155 -3.75 5.72 8.65
N ALA A 156 -3.95 6.86 9.31
CA ALA A 156 -3.00 7.38 10.29
C ALA A 156 -2.94 6.57 11.60
N CYS A 157 -3.92 5.69 11.84
CA CYS A 157 -4.00 4.84 13.02
C CYS A 157 -3.62 3.37 12.73
N ARG A 158 -2.88 3.10 11.63
CA ARG A 158 -2.39 1.75 11.31
C ARG A 158 -1.57 1.17 12.47
N GLY A 159 -1.84 -0.08 12.81
CA GLY A 159 -1.28 -0.75 13.99
C GLY A 159 -2.15 -0.61 15.25
N LEU A 160 -3.13 0.29 15.26
CA LEU A 160 -4.09 0.49 16.36
C LEU A 160 -5.47 -0.06 15.95
N GLU A 161 -5.57 -1.36 15.69
CA GLU A 161 -6.76 -1.95 15.07
C GLU A 161 -8.06 -1.70 15.85
N GLY A 162 -8.03 -1.74 17.19
CA GLY A 162 -9.22 -1.43 18.00
C GLY A 162 -9.73 0.01 17.82
N VAL A 163 -8.81 0.95 17.61
CA VAL A 163 -9.13 2.36 17.34
C VAL A 163 -9.72 2.50 15.94
N ARG A 164 -9.07 1.87 14.95
CA ARG A 164 -9.52 1.94 13.56
C ARG A 164 -10.95 1.42 13.44
N THR A 165 -11.26 0.28 14.04
CA THR A 165 -12.59 -0.31 13.95
C THR A 165 -13.63 0.43 14.80
N ALA A 166 -13.23 1.08 15.91
CA ALA A 166 -14.08 2.02 16.62
C ALA A 166 -14.45 3.23 15.73
N MET A 167 -13.47 3.87 15.09
CA MET A 167 -13.71 4.97 14.15
C MET A 167 -14.63 4.55 13.01
N HIS A 168 -14.46 3.34 12.47
CA HIS A 168 -15.33 2.79 11.42
C HIS A 168 -16.77 2.62 11.91
N SER A 169 -16.96 2.08 13.11
CA SER A 169 -18.28 1.91 13.73
C SER A 169 -18.97 3.26 13.97
N VAL A 170 -18.24 4.25 14.50
CA VAL A 170 -18.76 5.61 14.72
C VAL A 170 -19.14 6.26 13.39
N PHE A 171 -18.25 6.24 12.39
CA PHE A 171 -18.56 6.80 11.07
C PHE A 171 -19.83 6.17 10.47
N LEU A 172 -19.95 4.84 10.50
CA LEU A 172 -21.13 4.14 9.98
C LEU A 172 -22.42 4.50 10.74
N ARG A 173 -22.35 4.73 12.06
CA ARG A 173 -23.50 5.14 12.87
C ARG A 173 -24.14 6.44 12.37
N HIS A 174 -23.31 7.37 11.87
CA HIS A 174 -23.79 8.63 11.30
C HIS A 174 -24.05 8.56 9.79
N ALA A 175 -23.30 7.74 9.05
CA ALA A 175 -23.41 7.66 7.60
C ALA A 175 -24.64 6.88 7.12
N VAL A 176 -24.99 5.77 7.79
CA VAL A 176 -26.11 4.91 7.37
C VAL A 176 -27.46 5.65 7.43
N PRO A 177 -27.82 6.39 8.51
CA PRO A 177 -29.05 7.18 8.54
C PRO A 177 -29.13 8.26 7.45
N LYS A 178 -27.99 8.78 7.00
CA LYS A 178 -27.91 9.76 5.90
C LYS A 178 -28.02 9.12 4.51
N GLY A 179 -28.06 7.79 4.44
CA GLY A 179 -28.30 7.04 3.21
C GLY A 179 -27.09 6.25 2.70
N LEU A 180 -25.99 6.12 3.45
CA LEU A 180 -24.94 5.18 3.09
C LEU A 180 -25.48 3.74 3.14
N ASN A 181 -25.33 2.97 2.06
CA ASN A 181 -25.86 1.60 1.97
C ASN A 181 -24.81 0.56 1.55
N LEU A 182 -23.57 0.97 1.26
CA LEU A 182 -22.43 0.08 1.01
C LEU A 182 -21.19 0.57 1.78
N ALA A 183 -20.39 -0.37 2.29
CA ALA A 183 -19.12 -0.06 2.94
C ALA A 183 -18.06 -1.09 2.55
N ILE A 184 -16.87 -0.62 2.18
CA ILE A 184 -15.70 -1.46 1.95
C ILE A 184 -14.90 -1.47 3.25
N ALA A 185 -14.97 -2.59 3.97
CA ALA A 185 -14.45 -2.74 5.34
C ALA A 185 -13.99 -4.17 5.62
N ASP A 186 -13.39 -4.39 6.79
CA ASP A 186 -13.16 -5.72 7.36
C ASP A 186 -14.43 -6.18 8.11
N PRO A 187 -15.23 -7.10 7.55
CA PRO A 187 -16.50 -7.49 8.15
C PRO A 187 -16.32 -8.27 9.47
N GLY A 188 -15.14 -8.87 9.71
CA GLY A 188 -14.88 -9.68 10.90
C GLY A 188 -14.45 -8.90 12.14
N ARG A 189 -14.14 -7.60 11.98
CA ARG A 189 -13.54 -6.78 13.05
C ARG A 189 -14.31 -5.52 13.42
N LEU A 190 -15.47 -5.29 12.81
CA LEU A 190 -16.34 -4.15 13.12
C LEU A 190 -17.05 -4.37 14.47
N PRO A 191 -16.73 -3.61 15.53
CA PRO A 191 -17.47 -3.69 16.79
C PRO A 191 -18.88 -3.11 16.61
N ARG A 192 -19.81 -3.53 17.46
CA ARG A 192 -21.10 -2.84 17.54
C ARG A 192 -20.88 -1.48 18.19
N HIS A 193 -21.57 -0.46 17.70
CA HIS A 193 -21.49 0.88 18.26
C HIS A 193 -21.81 0.93 19.76
N SER A 194 -22.75 0.09 20.23
CA SER A 194 -23.12 -0.01 21.66
C SER A 194 -22.04 -0.57 22.56
N ASP A 195 -21.06 -1.28 21.99
CA ASP A 195 -20.04 -2.01 22.74
C ASP A 195 -18.76 -1.18 22.89
N LEU A 196 -18.72 0.02 22.29
CA LEU A 196 -17.62 0.96 22.42
C LEU A 196 -17.64 1.59 23.81
N GLU A 197 -16.46 1.70 24.43
CA GLU A 197 -16.30 2.43 25.68
C GLU A 197 -16.71 3.90 25.48
N PRO A 198 -17.47 4.52 26.41
CA PRO A 198 -17.95 5.89 26.26
C PRO A 198 -16.86 6.93 25.94
N ALA A 199 -15.68 6.80 26.56
CA ALA A 199 -14.58 7.73 26.32
C ALA A 199 -13.97 7.56 24.91
N THR A 200 -13.81 6.31 24.46
CA THR A 200 -13.34 6.01 23.09
C THR A 200 -14.35 6.47 22.04
N LEU A 201 -15.65 6.28 22.31
CA LEU A 201 -16.74 6.77 21.47
C LEU A 201 -16.68 8.29 21.34
N GLN A 202 -16.66 9.02 22.46
CA GLN A 202 -16.60 10.48 22.48
C GLN A 202 -15.39 11.01 21.71
N ALA A 203 -14.20 10.43 21.96
CA ALA A 203 -12.98 10.83 21.28
C ALA A 203 -13.05 10.59 19.75
N CYS A 204 -13.71 9.51 19.31
CA CYS A 204 -13.95 9.28 17.88
C CYS A 204 -14.95 10.28 17.31
N GLU A 205 -16.04 10.58 18.01
CA GLU A 205 -17.04 11.57 17.57
C GLU A 205 -16.42 12.97 17.46
N ASP A 206 -15.64 13.39 18.46
CA ASP A 206 -14.96 14.69 18.47
C ASP A 206 -13.97 14.82 17.30
N LEU A 207 -13.23 13.76 16.98
CA LEU A 207 -12.29 13.76 15.86
C LEU A 207 -13.00 13.74 14.50
N LEU A 208 -14.09 12.98 14.37
CA LEU A 208 -14.74 12.74 13.07
C LEU A 208 -15.76 13.82 12.70
N LEU A 209 -16.43 14.42 13.69
CA LEU A 209 -17.63 15.23 13.48
C LEU A 209 -17.44 16.70 13.82
N ASP A 210 -16.47 17.07 14.66
CA ASP A 210 -16.24 18.46 15.05
C ASP A 210 -15.06 19.07 14.28
N PRO A 211 -15.33 19.88 13.22
CA PRO A 211 -14.29 20.53 12.43
C PRO A 211 -13.65 21.73 13.13
N SER A 212 -14.12 22.12 14.32
CA SER A 212 -13.61 23.31 15.01
C SER A 212 -12.25 23.09 15.67
N GLY A 213 -11.51 24.17 15.93
CA GLY A 213 -10.21 24.11 16.61
C GLY A 213 -9.07 23.58 15.75
N ASP A 214 -7.95 23.25 16.38
CA ASP A 214 -6.78 22.67 15.71
C ASP A 214 -6.97 21.15 15.57
N HIS A 215 -7.28 20.71 14.34
CA HIS A 215 -7.49 19.30 14.03
C HIS A 215 -6.24 18.45 14.24
N SER A 216 -5.05 19.01 14.05
CA SER A 216 -3.78 18.29 14.28
C SER A 216 -3.61 18.03 15.76
N GLN A 217 -3.87 19.04 16.59
CA GLN A 217 -3.85 18.89 18.05
C GLN A 217 -4.89 17.88 18.53
N LYS A 218 -6.14 17.95 18.04
CA LYS A 218 -7.19 16.96 18.36
C LYS A 218 -6.76 15.54 18.01
N PHE A 219 -6.13 15.36 16.84
CA PHE A 219 -5.62 14.06 16.43
C PHE A 219 -4.47 13.57 17.33
N GLU A 220 -3.55 14.45 17.73
CA GLU A 220 -2.47 14.12 18.66
C GLU A 220 -2.99 13.76 20.06
N GLU A 221 -3.96 14.51 20.57
CA GLU A 221 -4.66 14.24 21.83
C GLU A 221 -5.40 12.91 21.76
N PHE A 222 -6.10 12.64 20.65
CA PHE A 222 -6.74 11.36 20.37
C PHE A 222 -5.73 10.21 20.41
N VAL A 223 -4.62 10.30 19.66
CA VAL A 223 -3.58 9.26 19.65
C VAL A 223 -2.95 9.08 21.03
N THR A 224 -2.72 10.16 21.78
CA THR A 224 -2.14 10.14 23.12
C THR A 224 -3.08 9.49 24.13
N PHE A 225 -4.35 9.87 24.12
CA PHE A 225 -5.41 9.28 24.94
C PHE A 225 -5.45 7.75 24.75
N LEU A 226 -5.34 7.31 23.50
CA LEU A 226 -5.44 5.89 23.13
C LEU A 226 -4.22 5.06 23.54
N ARG A 227 -3.01 5.64 23.51
CA ARG A 227 -1.81 4.99 24.06
C ARG A 227 -1.92 4.70 25.57
N GLY A 228 -2.79 5.44 26.28
CA GLY A 228 -3.05 5.24 27.70
C GLY A 228 -4.25 4.33 28.05
N HIS A 229 -5.22 4.16 27.14
CA HIS A 229 -6.52 3.55 27.46
C HIS A 229 -6.84 2.25 26.71
N VAL A 230 -6.14 1.94 25.61
CA VAL A 230 -6.39 0.69 24.86
C VAL A 230 -5.38 -0.37 25.29
N ALA A 231 -5.78 -1.26 26.20
CA ALA A 231 -5.11 -2.54 26.35
C ALA A 231 -5.27 -3.33 25.04
N GLU A 232 -4.16 -3.69 24.40
CA GLU A 232 -4.18 -4.51 23.18
C GLU A 232 -5.02 -5.77 23.42
N ARG A 233 -6.22 -5.83 22.83
CA ARG A 233 -6.89 -7.11 22.67
C ARG A 233 -6.18 -7.84 21.54
N GLY A 234 -5.40 -8.85 21.92
CA GLY A 234 -4.75 -9.77 21.00
C GLY A 234 -5.74 -10.42 20.03
N PRO A 235 -5.23 -11.07 18.97
CA PRO A 235 -6.08 -11.69 17.95
C PRO A 235 -7.11 -12.62 18.57
N VAL A 236 -8.36 -12.49 18.15
CA VAL A 236 -9.46 -13.37 18.54
C VAL A 236 -9.08 -14.81 18.14
N ALA A 237 -8.95 -15.68 19.14
CA ALA A 237 -8.73 -17.09 18.91
C ALA A 237 -9.99 -17.73 18.31
N GLY A 238 -9.83 -18.37 17.14
CA GLY A 238 -10.80 -19.33 16.62
C GLY A 238 -11.31 -19.04 15.21
N VAL A 239 -10.51 -19.42 14.19
CA VAL A 239 -10.92 -20.39 13.15
C VAL A 239 -9.65 -21.12 12.72
N GLY A 240 -9.35 -22.23 13.40
CA GLY A 240 -8.35 -23.18 12.92
C GLY A 240 -8.96 -23.99 11.79
N ALA A 241 -8.60 -23.66 10.55
CA ALA A 241 -8.79 -24.57 9.42
C ALA A 241 -7.40 -24.89 8.86
N GLN A 242 -6.83 -26.02 9.30
CA GLN A 242 -5.74 -26.65 8.57
C GLN A 242 -6.31 -27.15 7.24
N VAL A 243 -6.07 -26.42 6.16
CA VAL A 243 -6.36 -26.90 4.80
C VAL A 243 -5.09 -27.56 4.28
N ALA A 244 -5.15 -28.88 4.14
CA ALA A 244 -4.12 -29.64 3.44
C ALA A 244 -4.04 -29.16 1.99
N VAL A 245 -2.83 -28.78 1.56
CA VAL A 245 -2.53 -28.35 0.19
C VAL A 245 -2.39 -29.60 -0.69
N PRO A 246 -3.22 -29.79 -1.74
CA PRO A 246 -2.99 -30.85 -2.71
C PRO A 246 -1.82 -30.44 -3.61
N GLU A 247 -0.77 -31.25 -3.61
CA GLU A 247 0.42 -31.10 -4.45
C GLU A 247 0.12 -31.61 -5.86
N GLN A 248 -0.53 -30.80 -6.71
CA GLN A 248 -0.52 -31.02 -8.16
C GLN A 248 -0.26 -29.72 -8.92
N ALA A 249 0.99 -29.58 -9.35
CA ALA A 249 1.44 -28.54 -10.26
C ALA A 249 1.01 -28.87 -11.70
N LEU A 250 0.32 -27.93 -12.35
CA LEU A 250 0.16 -27.94 -13.81
C LEU A 250 1.46 -27.46 -14.48
N PRO A 251 1.91 -28.10 -15.58
CA PRO A 251 3.22 -27.86 -16.15
C PRO A 251 3.19 -26.64 -17.09
N LEU A 252 3.89 -25.58 -16.70
CA LEU A 252 4.38 -24.58 -17.65
C LEU A 252 5.75 -25.06 -18.14
N ALA A 253 5.79 -25.53 -19.39
CA ALA A 253 7.01 -26.00 -20.02
C ALA A 253 8.00 -24.83 -20.21
N LEU A 254 8.93 -24.71 -19.28
CA LEU A 254 10.17 -23.93 -19.44
C LEU A 254 11.32 -24.91 -19.69
N ALA A 255 12.22 -24.53 -20.61
CA ALA A 255 13.31 -25.35 -21.12
C ALA A 255 14.19 -26.00 -20.02
N PRO A 256 14.84 -27.15 -20.29
CA PRO A 256 15.42 -27.98 -19.25
C PRO A 256 16.69 -27.35 -18.62
N VAL A 257 16.59 -27.08 -17.32
CA VAL A 257 17.69 -26.65 -16.44
C VAL A 257 18.60 -27.83 -16.13
N ARG A 258 19.91 -27.72 -16.42
CA ARG A 258 20.88 -28.83 -16.31
C ARG A 258 21.47 -29.09 -14.92
N LYS A 259 21.28 -28.22 -13.93
CA LYS A 259 21.53 -28.56 -12.50
C LYS A 259 20.51 -27.86 -11.61
N ARG A 260 19.75 -28.63 -10.85
CA ARG A 260 18.76 -28.15 -9.88
C ARG A 260 19.44 -27.88 -8.54
N PRO A 261 19.05 -26.83 -7.80
CA PRO A 261 19.46 -26.66 -6.40
C PRO A 261 19.03 -27.86 -5.56
N SER A 262 19.72 -28.10 -4.44
CA SER A 262 19.32 -29.17 -3.52
C SER A 262 17.88 -28.93 -3.05
N PRO A 263 17.06 -29.98 -2.88
CA PRO A 263 15.66 -29.84 -2.48
C PRO A 263 15.48 -29.00 -1.20
N SER A 264 16.43 -29.07 -0.28
CA SER A 264 16.46 -28.31 0.97
C SER A 264 16.69 -26.82 0.76
N ALA A 265 17.63 -26.44 -0.11
CA ALA A 265 17.92 -25.03 -0.43
C ALA A 265 16.77 -24.38 -1.20
N ARG A 266 16.16 -25.13 -2.12
CA ARG A 266 14.96 -24.70 -2.85
C ARG A 266 13.80 -24.46 -1.90
N ARG A 267 13.56 -25.39 -0.97
CA ARG A 267 12.49 -25.26 0.03
C ARG A 267 12.75 -24.09 0.98
N TYR A 268 14.00 -23.82 1.36
CA TYR A 268 14.36 -22.67 2.20
C TYR A 268 14.10 -21.34 1.50
N LEU A 269 14.55 -21.18 0.24
CA LEU A 269 14.31 -19.99 -0.55
C LEU A 269 12.83 -19.80 -0.89
N GLU A 270 12.12 -20.86 -1.28
CA GLU A 270 10.67 -20.82 -1.53
C GLU A 270 9.89 -20.52 -0.24
N THR A 271 10.29 -21.07 0.91
CA THR A 271 9.65 -20.78 2.21
C THR A 271 9.91 -19.34 2.63
N LEU A 272 11.12 -18.81 2.43
CA LEU A 272 11.47 -17.41 2.68
C LEU A 272 10.72 -16.46 1.75
N VAL A 273 10.62 -16.78 0.46
CA VAL A 273 9.81 -16.01 -0.50
C VAL A 273 8.33 -16.11 -0.18
N GLN A 274 7.82 -17.22 0.34
CA GLN A 274 6.42 -17.34 0.77
C GLN A 274 6.14 -16.63 2.10
N THR A 275 7.11 -16.60 3.02
CA THR A 275 7.00 -15.88 4.31
C THR A 275 7.21 -14.38 4.18
N THR A 276 8.07 -13.92 3.25
CA THR A 276 8.31 -12.48 2.98
C THR A 276 7.47 -11.94 1.82
N GLY A 277 7.13 -12.78 0.84
CA GLY A 277 6.22 -12.53 -0.28
C GLY A 277 4.96 -13.37 -0.12
N THR A 278 4.06 -12.90 0.73
CA THR A 278 2.76 -13.55 0.96
C THR A 278 1.96 -13.66 -0.35
N THR A 279 1.04 -14.63 -0.46
CA THR A 279 0.15 -14.80 -1.62
C THR A 279 -0.92 -13.71 -1.78
N ASN A 280 -0.97 -12.74 -0.86
CA ASN A 280 -1.89 -11.62 -0.88
C ASN A 280 -1.30 -10.47 -1.70
N ALA A 281 -1.98 -10.05 -2.78
CA ALA A 281 -1.52 -9.01 -3.69
C ALA A 281 -1.33 -7.63 -3.03
N SER A 282 -2.10 -7.29 -2.00
CA SER A 282 -1.95 -6.03 -1.24
C SER A 282 -0.74 -6.07 -0.30
N LEU A 283 -0.43 -7.25 0.25
CA LEU A 283 0.80 -7.47 1.00
C LEU A 283 2.00 -7.64 0.05
N PHE A 284 1.81 -8.11 -1.19
CA PHE A 284 2.88 -8.13 -2.18
C PHE A 284 3.28 -6.71 -2.60
N THR A 285 2.31 -5.82 -2.84
CA THR A 285 2.58 -4.40 -3.12
C THR A 285 3.17 -3.67 -1.91
N THR A 286 2.88 -4.13 -0.68
CA THR A 286 3.36 -3.53 0.57
C THR A 286 4.68 -4.14 1.12
N PHE A 287 4.94 -5.43 0.90
CA PHE A 287 6.04 -6.23 1.47
C PHE A 287 6.93 -6.90 0.41
N GLY A 288 6.38 -7.21 -0.77
CA GLY A 288 6.88 -8.31 -1.59
C GLY A 288 7.50 -7.92 -2.93
N SER A 289 7.28 -6.71 -3.46
CA SER A 289 7.74 -6.36 -4.81
C SER A 289 9.26 -6.43 -4.95
N LYS A 290 10.00 -5.96 -3.94
CA LYS A 290 11.47 -5.97 -3.91
C LYS A 290 12.05 -7.37 -3.68
N ALA A 291 11.48 -8.14 -2.75
CA ALA A 291 11.88 -9.51 -2.49
C ALA A 291 11.56 -10.44 -3.67
N HIS A 292 10.38 -10.27 -4.27
CA HIS A 292 9.97 -11.00 -5.46
C HIS A 292 10.77 -10.61 -6.70
N ALA A 293 11.12 -9.32 -6.86
CA ALA A 293 12.03 -8.90 -7.92
C ALA A 293 13.40 -9.54 -7.74
N ALA A 294 13.92 -9.63 -6.50
CA ALA A 294 15.19 -10.30 -6.22
C ALA A 294 15.12 -11.81 -6.53
N ASP A 295 14.07 -12.51 -6.09
CA ASP A 295 13.87 -13.94 -6.40
C ASP A 295 13.64 -14.18 -7.91
N THR A 296 12.89 -13.32 -8.58
CA THR A 296 12.64 -13.43 -10.02
C THR A 296 13.91 -13.14 -10.80
N PHE A 297 14.64 -12.08 -10.46
CA PHE A 297 15.95 -11.77 -11.02
C PHE A 297 16.87 -12.97 -10.84
N HIS A 298 16.97 -13.49 -9.62
CA HIS A 298 17.76 -14.66 -9.30
C HIS A 298 17.40 -15.85 -10.22
N ARG A 299 16.11 -16.22 -10.31
CA ARG A 299 15.66 -17.34 -11.15
C ARG A 299 15.93 -17.13 -12.64
N LEU A 300 15.86 -15.90 -13.12
CA LEU A 300 16.12 -15.55 -14.53
C LEU A 300 17.62 -15.49 -14.86
N THR A 301 18.47 -15.10 -13.90
CA THR A 301 19.90 -14.85 -14.12
C THR A 301 20.81 -15.95 -13.60
N HIS A 302 20.29 -16.92 -12.83
CA HIS A 302 21.00 -18.11 -12.36
C HIS A 302 21.68 -18.92 -13.49
N ALA A 303 21.33 -18.69 -14.76
CA ALA A 303 21.96 -19.32 -15.94
C ALA A 303 22.75 -18.35 -16.83
N ALA A 304 22.85 -17.06 -16.48
CA ALA A 304 23.38 -16.02 -17.35
C ALA A 304 24.87 -15.69 -17.09
N HIS A 305 25.46 -16.17 -15.99
CA HIS A 305 26.84 -15.87 -15.58
C HIS A 305 27.21 -14.40 -15.75
N LEU A 306 26.41 -13.52 -15.13
CA LEU A 306 26.58 -12.09 -15.28
C LEU A 306 27.96 -11.68 -14.76
N LYS A 307 28.66 -10.84 -15.50
CA LYS A 307 29.93 -10.26 -15.06
C LYS A 307 29.78 -9.45 -13.78
N ARG A 308 28.61 -8.80 -13.62
CA ARG A 308 28.28 -7.96 -12.47
C ARG A 308 26.77 -7.92 -12.25
N SER A 309 26.36 -8.02 -10.99
CA SER A 309 24.99 -7.84 -10.50
C SER A 309 25.01 -6.82 -9.37
N VAL A 310 24.19 -5.78 -9.44
CA VAL A 310 24.06 -4.76 -8.38
C VAL A 310 22.62 -4.78 -7.89
N LEU A 311 22.42 -5.12 -6.62
CA LEU A 311 21.12 -5.20 -5.98
C LEU A 311 20.96 -4.03 -5.01
N PHE A 312 19.95 -3.19 -5.25
CA PHE A 312 19.70 -2.00 -4.46
C PHE A 312 18.81 -2.31 -3.25
N SER A 313 19.44 -2.51 -2.10
CA SER A 313 18.82 -2.68 -0.77
C SER A 313 18.52 -1.33 -0.11
N SER A 314 18.29 -1.30 1.20
CA SER A 314 18.05 -0.07 1.98
C SER A 314 18.76 -0.14 3.32
N ILE A 315 19.28 1.01 3.79
CA ILE A 315 19.91 1.14 5.11
C ILE A 315 18.95 0.81 6.26
N SER A 316 17.64 0.86 5.99
CA SER A 316 16.59 0.42 6.91
C SER A 316 16.67 -1.06 7.30
N ALA A 317 17.29 -1.92 6.48
CA ALA A 317 17.57 -3.31 6.84
C ALA A 317 18.54 -3.42 8.02
N TYR A 318 19.41 -2.42 8.21
CA TYR A 318 20.37 -2.34 9.30
C TYR A 318 19.85 -1.49 10.46
N MET A 319 19.35 -0.28 10.17
CA MET A 319 18.95 0.69 11.20
C MET A 319 17.51 0.49 11.68
N GLY A 320 16.73 -0.36 11.01
CA GLY A 320 15.28 -0.40 11.15
C GLY A 320 14.60 0.80 10.47
N GLN A 321 13.27 0.76 10.43
CA GLN A 321 12.45 1.88 9.97
C GLN A 321 11.20 1.98 10.85
N GLY A 322 11.03 3.10 11.55
CA GLY A 322 9.86 3.37 12.37
C GLY A 322 8.58 3.28 11.53
N GLY A 323 7.61 2.48 11.98
CA GLY A 323 6.30 2.35 11.32
C GLY A 323 6.25 1.50 10.05
N SER A 324 7.36 0.88 9.61
CA SER A 324 7.36 0.02 8.42
C SER A 324 8.39 -1.11 8.53
N GLY A 325 8.04 -2.21 9.20
CA GLY A 325 8.80 -3.48 9.15
C GLY A 325 8.88 -4.20 7.78
N PRO A 326 7.92 -4.03 6.84
CA PRO A 326 7.98 -4.68 5.53
C PRO A 326 9.18 -4.29 4.66
N VAL A 327 9.55 -3.01 4.68
CA VAL A 327 10.63 -2.45 3.83
C VAL A 327 12.02 -2.92 4.26
N PRO A 328 12.38 -2.90 5.56
CA PRO A 328 13.54 -3.59 6.09
C PRO A 328 13.55 -5.07 5.74
N GLY A 329 12.45 -5.80 5.98
CA GLY A 329 12.39 -7.25 5.72
C GLY A 329 12.62 -7.62 4.25
N ALA A 330 12.03 -6.88 3.32
CA ALA A 330 12.24 -7.08 1.88
C ALA A 330 13.68 -6.75 1.45
N SER A 331 14.27 -5.72 2.05
CA SER A 331 15.66 -5.32 1.80
C SER A 331 16.66 -6.35 2.37
N SER A 332 16.40 -6.86 3.58
CA SER A 332 17.16 -7.96 4.17
C SER A 332 17.08 -9.24 3.34
N PHE A 333 15.92 -9.55 2.74
CA PHE A 333 15.80 -10.69 1.83
C PHE A 333 16.71 -10.53 0.60
N LEU A 334 16.67 -9.36 -0.05
CA LEU A 334 17.52 -9.05 -1.19
C LEU A 334 19.02 -9.15 -0.84
N ASP A 335 19.42 -8.68 0.35
CA ASP A 335 20.79 -8.81 0.86
C ASP A 335 21.20 -10.28 1.03
N ASN A 336 20.29 -11.13 1.51
CA ASN A 336 20.53 -12.57 1.67
C ASN A 336 20.63 -13.31 0.33
N VAL A 337 19.82 -12.94 -0.67
CA VAL A 337 19.94 -13.48 -2.04
C VAL A 337 21.32 -13.12 -2.62
N ALA A 338 21.75 -11.87 -2.46
CA ALA A 338 23.06 -11.42 -2.92
C ALA A 338 24.21 -12.19 -2.25
N LEU A 339 24.13 -12.40 -0.93
CA LEU A 339 25.11 -13.21 -0.18
C LEU A 339 25.13 -14.67 -0.66
N TRP A 340 23.96 -15.24 -0.90
CA TRP A 340 23.85 -16.62 -1.37
C TRP A 340 24.43 -16.79 -2.78
N GLU A 341 24.12 -15.89 -3.72
CA GLU A 341 24.69 -15.94 -5.07
C GLU A 341 26.22 -15.88 -5.09
N ARG A 342 26.81 -15.06 -4.20
CA ARG A 342 28.28 -14.99 -4.00
C ARG A 342 28.83 -16.32 -3.51
N HIS A 343 28.24 -16.89 -2.47
CA HIS A 343 28.71 -18.16 -1.90
C HIS A 343 28.60 -19.33 -2.90
N GLN A 344 27.65 -19.27 -3.81
CA GLN A 344 27.47 -20.27 -4.86
C GLN A 344 28.33 -19.99 -6.12
N GLY A 345 29.01 -18.84 -6.20
CA GLY A 345 29.83 -18.45 -7.35
C GLY A 345 29.04 -18.33 -8.66
N LEU A 346 27.76 -17.93 -8.58
CA LEU A 346 26.85 -17.97 -9.74
C LEU A 346 27.12 -16.84 -10.74
N ASN A 347 27.54 -15.68 -10.25
CA ASN A 347 27.83 -14.47 -11.00
C ASN A 347 29.25 -13.97 -10.67
N GLY A 348 29.87 -13.22 -11.59
CA GLY A 348 31.25 -12.75 -11.46
C GLY A 348 31.46 -11.80 -10.28
N MET A 349 30.59 -10.80 -10.13
CA MET A 349 30.60 -9.90 -8.98
C MET A 349 29.18 -9.54 -8.59
N VAL A 350 28.79 -9.79 -7.34
CA VAL A 350 27.45 -9.49 -6.83
C VAL A 350 27.58 -8.49 -5.70
N ILE A 351 26.97 -7.32 -5.86
CA ILE A 351 27.02 -6.22 -4.91
C ILE A 351 25.62 -5.98 -4.37
N SER A 352 25.46 -5.93 -3.05
CA SER A 352 24.24 -5.41 -2.41
C SER A 352 24.51 -4.04 -1.78
N VAL A 353 23.68 -3.05 -2.11
CA VAL A 353 23.86 -1.67 -1.67
C VAL A 353 22.69 -1.23 -0.80
N GLN A 354 22.93 -0.99 0.48
CA GLN A 354 21.97 -0.45 1.43
C GLN A 354 21.93 1.08 1.34
N TRP A 355 20.99 1.61 0.55
CA TRP A 355 20.84 3.05 0.34
C TRP A 355 20.06 3.73 1.48
N GLY A 356 20.56 4.90 1.87
CA GLY A 356 19.84 5.93 2.62
C GLY A 356 18.85 6.70 1.75
N ALA A 357 18.16 7.67 2.37
CA ALA A 357 17.09 8.39 1.70
C ALA A 357 17.61 9.34 0.60
N ILE A 358 17.04 9.25 -0.60
CA ILE A 358 17.31 10.15 -1.72
C ILE A 358 16.25 11.27 -1.72
N GLY A 359 16.68 12.52 -1.71
CA GLY A 359 15.82 13.67 -1.35
C GLY A 359 14.98 14.25 -2.47
N GLU A 360 15.60 14.44 -3.63
CA GLU A 360 15.09 15.35 -4.67
C GLU A 360 14.25 14.66 -5.75
N ILE A 361 14.24 13.33 -5.79
CA ILE A 361 13.53 12.54 -6.82
C ILE A 361 12.80 11.33 -6.22
N GLY A 362 11.92 10.72 -7.01
CA GLY A 362 11.27 9.45 -6.69
C GLY A 362 10.18 9.53 -5.60
N LEU A 363 9.87 8.38 -5.01
CA LEU A 363 8.74 8.22 -4.08
C LEU A 363 8.82 9.16 -2.88
N ARG A 364 10.03 9.41 -2.37
CA ARG A 364 10.27 10.35 -1.27
C ARG A 364 9.88 11.78 -1.65
N ARG A 365 10.32 12.27 -2.82
CA ARG A 365 9.92 13.60 -3.33
C ARG A 365 8.41 13.69 -3.55
N ALA A 366 7.80 12.63 -4.09
CA ALA A 366 6.36 12.58 -4.32
C ALA A 366 5.55 12.65 -3.01
N ILE A 367 6.04 12.02 -1.93
CA ILE A 367 5.33 11.96 -0.65
C ILE A 367 5.61 13.20 0.21
N TYR A 368 6.85 13.68 0.28
CA TYR A 368 7.29 14.70 1.24
C TYR A 368 7.59 16.07 0.63
N GLY A 369 7.67 16.18 -0.70
CA GLY A 369 8.00 17.43 -1.40
C GLY A 369 9.42 17.91 -1.08
N ASP A 370 9.56 19.22 -0.83
CA ASP A 370 10.83 19.86 -0.43
C ASP A 370 11.20 19.63 1.05
N ARG A 371 10.29 19.07 1.86
CA ARG A 371 10.48 18.93 3.31
C ARG A 371 11.53 17.88 3.62
N ASP A 372 12.58 18.21 4.37
CA ASP A 372 13.51 17.24 4.92
C ASP A 372 13.01 16.66 6.25
N VAL A 373 12.20 15.60 6.15
CA VAL A 373 11.66 14.89 7.33
C VAL A 373 12.74 14.34 8.24
N PHE A 374 13.93 14.02 7.74
CA PHE A 374 15.01 13.50 8.59
C PHE A 374 15.63 14.62 9.43
N ALA A 375 15.77 15.82 8.87
CA ALA A 375 16.18 17.00 9.61
C ALA A 375 15.07 17.52 10.54
N GLN A 376 13.81 17.48 10.11
CA GLN A 376 12.67 17.98 10.88
C GLN A 376 12.42 17.19 12.17
N PHE A 377 12.66 15.88 12.13
CA PHE A 377 12.46 14.98 13.28
C PHE A 377 13.77 14.56 13.96
N ASP A 378 14.89 15.23 13.63
CA ASP A 378 16.23 14.94 14.16
C ASP A 378 16.59 13.44 14.13
N LEU A 379 16.29 12.78 13.01
CA LEU A 379 16.51 11.34 12.82
C LEU A 379 17.96 11.00 12.46
N GLY A 380 18.83 12.02 12.44
CA GLY A 380 20.27 11.95 12.19
C GLY A 380 20.70 11.40 10.84
N GLN A 381 19.77 11.28 9.89
CA GLN A 381 20.06 11.02 8.48
C GLN A 381 19.92 12.33 7.69
N LYS A 382 20.72 12.45 6.63
CA LYS A 382 20.61 13.51 5.63
C LYS A 382 20.28 12.89 4.27
N LEU A 383 19.60 13.68 3.45
CA LEU A 383 19.23 13.26 2.11
C LEU A 383 20.45 13.19 1.20
N ILE A 384 20.50 12.14 0.38
CA ILE A 384 21.46 12.00 -0.69
C ILE A 384 20.91 12.76 -1.91
N GLY A 385 21.73 13.65 -2.47
CA GLY A 385 21.38 14.42 -3.66
C GLY A 385 21.45 13.60 -4.96
N PRO A 386 20.78 14.01 -6.04
CA PRO A 386 20.83 13.34 -7.34
C PRO A 386 22.23 13.28 -7.96
N ALA A 387 23.04 14.33 -7.77
CA ALA A 387 24.40 14.37 -8.29
C ALA A 387 25.29 13.29 -7.64
N ASP A 388 25.21 13.17 -6.31
CA ASP A 388 25.93 12.14 -5.56
C ASP A 388 25.41 10.75 -5.89
N THR A 389 24.09 10.59 -6.03
CA THR A 389 23.46 9.33 -6.46
C THR A 389 24.00 8.89 -7.82
N GLN A 390 24.12 9.80 -8.80
CA GLN A 390 24.67 9.50 -10.12
C GLN A 390 26.16 9.15 -10.07
N LYS A 391 26.97 9.88 -9.28
CA LYS A 391 28.40 9.56 -9.08
C LYS A 391 28.56 8.17 -8.49
N LEU A 392 27.83 7.87 -7.42
CA LEU A 392 27.84 6.57 -6.74
C LEU A 392 27.36 5.43 -7.64
N GLN A 393 26.28 5.63 -8.41
CA GLN A 393 25.80 4.62 -9.36
C GLN A 393 26.84 4.32 -10.44
N ARG A 394 27.53 5.34 -10.96
CA ARG A 394 28.61 5.13 -11.94
C ARG A 394 29.71 4.25 -11.36
N GLU A 395 30.19 4.59 -10.16
CA GLU A 395 31.22 3.80 -9.47
C GLU A 395 30.79 2.35 -9.20
N LEU A 396 29.56 2.12 -8.73
CA LEU A 396 29.02 0.77 -8.51
C LEU A 396 28.99 -0.07 -9.80
N MET A 397 28.76 0.57 -10.94
CA MET A 397 28.63 -0.12 -12.24
C MET A 397 29.96 -0.30 -12.96
N SER A 398 30.90 0.66 -12.87
CA SER A 398 32.16 0.66 -13.63
C SER A 398 33.41 0.43 -12.78
N GLY A 399 33.36 0.65 -11.47
CA GLY A 399 34.53 0.53 -10.59
C GLY A 399 35.04 -0.91 -10.47
N SER A 400 36.35 -1.12 -10.54
CA SER A 400 36.96 -2.46 -10.48
C SER A 400 37.11 -3.00 -9.06
N THR A 401 37.05 -2.15 -8.04
CA THR A 401 37.31 -2.48 -6.62
C THR A 401 36.15 -2.09 -5.72
N VAL A 402 34.93 -2.44 -6.12
CA VAL A 402 33.71 -2.13 -5.37
C VAL A 402 33.47 -3.23 -4.32
N PRO A 403 33.30 -2.90 -3.02
CA PRO A 403 32.98 -3.90 -2.00
C PRO A 403 31.65 -4.62 -2.31
N GLU A 404 31.57 -5.89 -1.94
CA GLU A 404 30.39 -6.72 -2.23
C GLU A 404 29.15 -6.37 -1.38
N PHE A 405 29.34 -5.68 -0.26
CA PHE A 405 28.28 -5.21 0.62
C PHE A 405 28.59 -3.78 1.09
N ILE A 406 27.70 -2.84 0.78
CA ILE A 406 27.94 -1.41 1.00
C ILE A 406 26.72 -0.76 1.66
N GLY A 407 26.92 -0.05 2.78
CA GLY A 407 25.95 0.87 3.34
C GLY A 407 26.27 2.32 2.93
N LEU A 408 25.33 3.01 2.30
CA LEU A 408 25.47 4.39 1.86
C LEU A 408 24.41 5.25 2.53
N ALA A 409 24.81 6.05 3.52
CA ALA A 409 23.94 7.02 4.16
C ALA A 409 24.75 8.26 4.55
N TYR A 410 24.14 9.44 4.43
CA TYR A 410 24.66 10.64 5.06
C TYR A 410 24.09 10.71 6.46
N LEU A 411 24.97 10.70 7.46
CA LEU A 411 24.62 10.76 8.87
C LEU A 411 25.16 12.05 9.47
N ASP A 412 24.48 12.58 10.47
CA ASP A 412 25.02 13.71 11.23
C ASP A 412 26.21 13.32 12.12
N ALA A 413 26.85 14.31 12.74
CA ALA A 413 28.02 14.08 13.59
C ALA A 413 27.73 13.22 14.84
N SER A 414 26.49 13.24 15.35
CA SER A 414 26.10 12.51 16.55
C SER A 414 25.98 11.00 16.26
N TRP A 415 25.33 10.64 15.16
CA TRP A 415 25.19 9.26 14.69
C TRP A 415 26.52 8.70 14.20
N GLN A 416 27.32 9.54 13.54
CA GLN A 416 28.68 9.19 13.16
C GLN A 416 29.57 8.84 14.36
N ASN A 417 29.34 9.43 15.52
CA ASN A 417 30.08 9.11 16.75
C ASN A 417 29.54 7.85 17.43
N GLN A 418 28.22 7.62 17.42
CA GLN A 418 27.60 6.41 17.99
C GLN A 418 27.94 5.13 17.20
N LEU A 419 27.94 5.19 15.87
CA LEU A 419 28.28 4.03 15.02
C LEU A 419 29.79 3.75 14.98
N GLY A 420 30.63 4.69 15.41
CA GLY A 420 32.09 4.54 15.49
C GLY A 420 32.57 3.49 16.50
N GLY A 421 31.67 2.91 17.30
CA GLY A 421 32.00 1.88 18.31
C GLY A 421 32.15 0.45 17.77
N TYR A 422 31.75 0.16 16.52
CA TYR A 422 31.87 -1.18 15.92
C TYR A 422 33.06 -1.24 14.96
N THR A 423 34.27 -1.25 15.52
CA THR A 423 35.44 -1.83 14.86
C THR A 423 35.56 -3.29 15.27
N THR A 424 35.40 -4.22 14.33
CA THR A 424 35.95 -5.57 14.48
C THR A 424 36.81 -5.90 13.27
N GLY A 425 38.12 -5.81 13.47
CA GLY A 425 39.14 -6.15 12.48
C GLY A 425 40.42 -5.40 12.78
N ALA A 426 41.27 -5.98 13.64
CA ALA A 426 42.55 -5.42 14.04
C ALA A 426 43.44 -5.04 12.83
N GLY A 427 44.07 -3.87 12.88
CA GLY A 427 45.31 -3.61 12.13
C GLY A 427 45.36 -2.49 11.09
N ALA A 428 44.33 -1.65 10.94
CA ALA A 428 44.43 -0.46 10.08
C ALA A 428 44.26 0.80 10.93
N GLY A 429 45.32 1.63 10.99
CA GLY A 429 45.30 2.92 11.68
C GLY A 429 44.14 3.79 11.22
N ALA A 430 43.71 4.71 12.09
CA ALA A 430 42.61 5.64 11.89
C ALA A 430 42.55 6.14 10.44
N GLN A 431 41.71 5.50 9.61
CA GLN A 431 41.45 6.00 8.27
C GLN A 431 40.61 7.26 8.45
N VAL A 432 41.21 8.38 8.08
CA VAL A 432 40.51 9.62 7.77
C VAL A 432 39.32 9.26 6.90
N ARG A 433 38.13 9.70 7.30
CA ARG A 433 36.89 9.54 6.54
C ARG A 433 37.07 10.22 5.19
N SER A 434 37.33 9.44 4.16
CA SER A 434 37.08 9.83 2.78
C SER A 434 35.83 9.08 2.32
N THR A 435 34.84 9.83 1.87
CA THR A 435 33.81 9.29 1.01
C THR A 435 34.42 9.09 -0.39
N PHE A 436 33.82 8.26 -1.24
CA PHE A 436 34.16 8.24 -2.69
C PHE A 436 33.91 9.61 -3.36
N ALA A 437 33.27 10.56 -2.67
CA ALA A 437 33.12 11.93 -3.14
C ALA A 437 34.39 12.78 -2.93
N ASP A 438 35.25 12.40 -1.97
CA ASP A 438 36.41 13.17 -1.53
C ASP A 438 37.74 12.81 -2.25
N ASN A 439 37.71 11.84 -3.18
CA ASN A 439 38.79 11.53 -4.11
C ASN A 439 38.31 11.60 -5.57
#